data_AF-A0A2H3DBU9-F1
#
_entry.id   AF-A0A2H3DBU9-F1
#
_cell.length_a   1.000
_cell.length_b   1.000
_cell.length_c   1.000
_cell.angle_alpha   90.00
_cell.angle_beta   90.00
_cell.angle_gamma   90.00
#
_symmetry.space_group_name_H-M   'P 1'
#
loop_
_entity.id
_entity.type
_entity.pdbx_description
1 polymer ?
#
loop_
_entity_poly.entity_id
_entity_poly.type
_entity_poly.pdbx_seq_one_letter_code
_entity_poly.pdbx_strand_id
1 'polypeptide(L)' 'IMQGNYHPVIVFSFSKRDCEAHALSLTKYEFNSQDEQDLVNNIFTNAIDNLSEDDKQLPQIVTFLLLLRRRI' A
#
# COMPACT_ATOMS: atom_id res chain seq x y z
N ILE A 1 0.46 -19.35 -2.36
CA ILE A 1 -0.68 -18.46 -2.72
C ILE A 1 -0.44 -17.78 -4.08
N MET A 2 0.73 -17.14 -4.30
CA MET A 2 1.02 -16.40 -5.54
C MET A 2 1.16 -17.27 -6.80
N GLN A 3 1.74 -18.47 -6.71
CA GLN A 3 1.80 -19.42 -7.85
C GLN A 3 0.44 -19.97 -8.29
N GLY A 4 -0.63 -19.72 -7.53
CA GLY A 4 -1.97 -20.22 -7.82
C GLY A 4 -2.94 -19.17 -8.36
N ASN A 5 -2.51 -17.93 -8.63
CA ASN A 5 -3.38 -16.84 -9.13
C ASN A 5 -4.61 -16.53 -8.25
N TYR A 6 -4.52 -16.69 -6.93
CA TYR A 6 -5.65 -16.48 -6.02
C TYR A 6 -5.95 -15.00 -5.66
N HIS A 7 -5.39 -14.03 -6.39
CA HIS A 7 -5.63 -12.60 -6.13
C HIS A 7 -6.96 -12.12 -6.73
N PRO A 8 -7.73 -11.27 -6.01
CA PRO A 8 -7.39 -10.60 -4.74
C PRO A 8 -7.63 -11.48 -3.49
N VAL A 9 -6.82 -11.27 -2.44
CA VAL A 9 -6.91 -11.97 -1.15
C VAL A 9 -7.07 -10.95 -0.02
N ILE A 10 -7.90 -11.27 0.97
CA ILE A 10 -8.05 -10.48 2.20
C ILE A 10 -7.56 -11.33 3.37
N VAL A 11 -6.65 -10.78 4.19
CA VAL A 11 -6.12 -11.42 5.39
C VAL A 11 -6.60 -10.65 6.61
N PHE A 12 -7.23 -11.33 7.56
CA PHE A 12 -7.72 -10.72 8.80
C PHE A 12 -6.71 -10.93 9.94
N SER A 13 -6.49 -9.87 10.72
CA SER A 13 -5.75 -9.92 11.99
C SER A 13 -6.48 -9.09 13.04
N PHE A 14 -6.52 -9.59 14.28
CA PHE A 14 -7.14 -8.89 15.40
C PHE A 14 -6.26 -7.78 15.99
N SER A 15 -4.94 -7.88 15.79
CA SER A 15 -3.96 -6.92 16.28
C SER A 15 -3.58 -5.96 15.17
N LYS A 16 -3.77 -4.65 15.41
CA LYS A 16 -3.32 -3.60 14.48
C LYS A 16 -1.80 -3.72 14.21
N ARG A 17 -1.02 -4.01 15.26
CA ARG A 17 0.43 -4.21 15.15
C ARG A 17 0.77 -5.39 14.25
N ASP A 18 0.05 -6.49 14.38
CA ASP A 18 0.35 -7.70 13.59
C ASP A 18 -0.06 -7.50 12.13
N CYS A 19 -1.13 -6.75 11.87
CA CYS A 19 -1.51 -6.35 10.50
C CYS A 19 -0.39 -5.57 9.81
N GLU A 20 0.18 -4.56 10.47
CA GLU A 20 1.29 -3.76 9.95
C GLU A 20 2.56 -4.61 9.77
N ALA A 21 2.87 -5.48 10.73
CA ALA A 21 4.02 -6.38 10.64
C ALA A 21 3.91 -7.37 9.47
N HIS A 22 2.72 -7.91 9.21
CA HIS A 22 2.45 -8.79 8.07
C HIS A 22 2.62 -8.03 6.75
N ALA A 23 2.03 -6.82 6.63
CA ALA A 23 2.21 -5.97 5.45
C ALA A 23 3.69 -5.66 5.17
N LEU A 24 4.44 -5.28 6.22
CA LEU A 24 5.88 -5.00 6.10
C LEU A 24 6.68 -6.23 5.66
N SER A 25 6.34 -7.44 6.13
CA SER A 25 7.03 -8.65 5.71
C SER A 25 6.86 -8.97 4.21
N LEU A 26 5.77 -8.48 3.60
CA LEU A 26 5.45 -8.67 2.18
C LEU A 26 6.12 -7.64 1.27
N THR A 27 6.69 -6.55 1.81
CA THR A 27 7.34 -5.48 1.01
C THR A 27 8.51 -5.95 0.15
N LYS A 28 9.04 -7.15 0.42
CA LYS A 28 10.07 -7.81 -0.41
C LYS A 28 9.56 -8.30 -1.76
N TYR A 29 8.24 -8.33 -1.95
CA TYR A 29 7.59 -8.73 -3.18
C TYR A 29 6.90 -7.55 -3.83
N GLU A 30 6.91 -7.54 -5.16
CA GLU A 30 6.31 -6.49 -5.97
C GLU A 30 5.32 -7.15 -6.92
N PHE A 31 4.03 -6.84 -6.74
CA PHE A 31 2.94 -7.48 -7.46
C PHE A 31 2.33 -6.60 -8.55
N ASN A 32 2.71 -5.32 -8.59
CA ASN A 32 2.20 -4.37 -9.56
C ASN A 32 3.12 -4.25 -10.76
N SER A 33 2.53 -4.12 -11.95
CA SER A 33 3.26 -3.63 -13.12
C SER A 33 3.60 -2.14 -12.94
N GLN A 34 4.55 -1.64 -13.74
CA GLN A 34 4.92 -0.21 -13.71
C GLN A 34 3.69 0.69 -13.96
N ASP A 35 2.83 0.33 -14.91
CA ASP A 35 1.61 1.07 -15.24
C ASP A 35 0.63 1.12 -14.06
N GLU A 36 0.46 0.01 -13.34
CA GLU A 36 -0.40 -0.04 -12.14
C GLU A 36 0.16 0.83 -11.01
N GLN A 37 1.48 0.87 -10.85
CA GLN A 37 2.11 1.75 -9.85
C GLN A 37 1.84 3.21 -10.16
N ASP A 38 1.99 3.61 -11.42
CA ASP A 38 1.79 4.99 -11.84
C ASP A 38 0.32 5.39 -11.70
N LEU A 39 -0.61 4.49 -11.99
CA LEU A 39 -2.04 4.69 -11.70
C LEU A 39 -2.31 4.88 -10.20
N VAL A 40 -1.74 4.03 -9.34
CA VAL A 40 -1.90 4.13 -7.89
C VAL A 40 -1.33 5.46 -7.38
N ASN A 41 -0.17 5.89 -7.86
CA ASN A 41 0.40 7.19 -7.48
C ASN A 41 -0.53 8.33 -7.84
N ASN A 42 -1.02 8.35 -9.09
CA ASN A 42 -1.88 9.43 -9.57
C ASN A 42 -3.16 9.53 -8.73
N ILE A 43 -3.80 8.38 -8.44
CA ILE A 43 -5.01 8.35 -7.61
C ILE A 43 -4.69 8.80 -6.18
N PHE A 44 -3.58 8.32 -5.59
CA PHE A 44 -3.20 8.66 -4.23
C PHE A 44 -2.88 10.15 -4.08
N THR A 45 -2.06 10.72 -4.97
CA THR A 45 -1.71 12.14 -5.00
C THR A 45 -2.97 13.00 -5.08
N ASN A 46 -3.86 12.69 -6.03
CA ASN A 46 -5.13 13.42 -6.16
C ASN A 46 -6.01 13.33 -4.89
N ALA A 47 -5.96 12.21 -4.17
CA ALA A 47 -6.74 12.04 -2.94
C ALA A 47 -6.16 12.86 -1.77
N ILE A 48 -4.83 12.93 -1.64
CA ILE A 48 -4.17 13.67 -0.56
C ILE A 48 -4.02 15.16 -0.87
N ASP A 49 -4.26 15.61 -2.11
CA ASP A 49 -4.08 17.01 -2.51
C ASP A 49 -4.93 18.01 -1.73
N ASN A 50 -6.05 17.56 -1.15
CA ASN A 50 -6.92 18.37 -0.30
C ASN A 50 -6.39 18.54 1.14
N LEU A 51 -5.34 17.82 1.52
CA LEU A 51 -4.70 17.95 2.84
C LEU A 51 -3.72 19.12 2.87
N SER A 52 -3.40 19.59 4.08
CA SER A 52 -2.32 20.56 4.24
C SER A 52 -0.95 19.93 3.90
N GLU A 53 0.02 20.74 3.51
CA GLU A 53 1.37 20.22 3.18
C GLU A 53 2.02 19.51 4.38
N ASP A 54 1.75 19.98 5.61
CA ASP A 54 2.23 19.35 6.83
C ASP A 54 1.62 17.95 7.01
N ASP A 55 0.32 17.80 6.72
CA ASP A 55 -0.36 16.51 6.81
C ASP A 55 0.14 15.54 5.74
N LYS A 56 0.39 16.00 4.51
CA LYS A 56 0.93 15.18 3.41
C LYS A 56 2.29 14.57 3.77
N GLN A 57 3.09 15.26 4.57
CA GLN A 57 4.41 14.79 5.01
C GLN A 57 4.39 13.87 6.23
N LEU A 58 3.21 13.58 6.78
CA LEU A 58 3.11 12.66 7.91
C LEU A 58 3.69 11.28 7.54
N PRO A 59 4.55 10.69 8.38
CA PRO A 59 5.19 9.40 8.10
C PRO A 59 4.20 8.28 7.77
N GLN A 60 2.98 8.35 8.34
CA GLN A 60 1.92 7.39 8.06
C GLN A 60 1.44 7.47 6.60
N ILE A 61 1.25 8.68 6.06
CA ILE A 61 0.82 8.88 4.66
C ILE A 61 1.87 8.37 3.70
N VAL A 62 3.14 8.74 3.95
CA VAL A 62 4.28 8.28 3.13
C VAL A 62 4.41 6.76 3.16
N THR A 63 4.25 6.14 4.33
CA THR A 63 4.31 4.67 4.49
C THR A 63 3.17 3.99 3.73
N PHE A 64 1.95 4.53 3.80
CA PHE A 64 0.80 3.98 3.06
C PHE A 64 1.00 4.01 1.55
N LEU A 65 1.54 5.10 0.99
CA LEU A 65 1.83 5.18 -0.44
C LEU A 65 2.79 4.06 -0.89
N LEU A 66 3.84 3.80 -0.11
CA LEU A 66 4.81 2.74 -0.41
C LEU A 66 4.18 1.34 -0.40
N LEU A 67 3.21 1.09 0.49
CA LEU A 67 2.50 -0.18 0.57
C LEU A 67 1.51 -0.35 -0.60
N LEU A 68 0.71 0.69 -0.89
CA LEU A 68 -0.27 0.68 -1.97
C LEU A 68 0.38 0.50 -3.34
N ARG A 69 1.53 1.15 -3.59
CA ARG A 69 2.33 0.96 -4.81
C ARG A 69 2.77 -0.49 -5.02
N ARG A 70 2.83 -1.31 -3.97
CA ARG A 70 3.25 -2.71 -4.05
C ARG A 70 2.08 -3.71 -4.04
N ARG A 71 0.83 -3.21 -4.01
CA ARG A 71 -0.41 -4.00 -3.90
C ARG A 71 -0.49 -4.81 -2.60
N ILE A 72 -0.10 -4.18 -1.49
CA ILE A 72 -0.19 -4.71 -0.12
C ILE A 72 -1.19 -3.88 0.68
#